data_AF-A0A0B3A688-F1
#
_entry.id   AF-A0A0B3A688-F1
#
_cell.length_a   1.000
_cell.length_b   1.000
_cell.length_c   1.000
_cell.angle_alpha   90.00
_cell.angle_beta   90.00
_cell.angle_gamma   90.00
#
_symmetry.space_group_name_H-M   'P 1'
#
loop_
_entity.id
_entity.type
_entity.pdbx_description
1 polymer ?
#
loop_
_entity_poly.entity_id
_entity_poly.type
_entity_poly.pdbx_seq_one_letter_code
_entity_poly.pdbx_strand_id
1 'polypeptide(L)'
;MRDSLEEIIEGQAPSALGKVAAVDIAGTISYSLVVGSLLDYASGLGFAGIVASRSIATVFNTITGGPYGWWREKVHSWTKTREESPRVRKTLIDLLAFNTFQAPFYSLIVGLSSYLTEGKADTEKMVHAASYISGISPFIGPTMGWYLDRLRKVFGIASAAKGAYKQHVRDDIYPT
;
A
#
# COMPACT_ATOMS: atom_id res chain seq x y z
N MET A 1 -10.31 27.24 27.19
CA MET A 1 -10.18 27.23 25.71
C MET A 1 -8.78 26.82 25.26
N ARG A 2 -7.71 27.23 25.95
CA ARG A 2 -6.36 26.67 25.72
C ARG A 2 -6.27 25.20 26.15
N ASP A 3 -6.87 24.87 27.29
CA ASP A 3 -6.87 23.48 27.82
C ASP A 3 -7.65 22.50 26.92
N SER A 4 -8.74 22.94 26.29
CA SER A 4 -9.49 22.11 25.32
C SER A 4 -8.78 21.96 23.97
N LEU A 5 -7.89 22.88 23.61
CA LEU A 5 -7.05 22.76 22.42
C LEU A 5 -5.85 21.85 22.68
N GLU A 6 -5.27 21.92 23.88
CA GLU A 6 -4.21 21.01 24.32
C GLU A 6 -4.74 19.57 24.44
N GLU A 7 -5.96 19.34 24.92
CA GLU A 7 -6.60 18.01 24.97
C GLU A 7 -6.94 17.45 23.58
N ILE A 8 -7.30 18.31 22.60
CA ILE A 8 -7.49 17.90 21.19
C ILE A 8 -6.14 17.58 20.53
N ILE A 9 -5.07 18.30 20.89
CA ILE A 9 -3.71 18.10 20.38
C ILE A 9 -3.05 16.85 21.02
N GLU A 10 -3.28 16.62 22.33
CA GLU A 10 -2.78 15.46 23.08
C GLU A 10 -3.59 14.19 22.78
N GLY A 11 -4.89 14.31 22.51
CA GLY A 11 -5.75 13.21 22.04
C GLY A 11 -5.46 12.76 20.59
N GLN A 12 -4.54 13.45 19.91
CA GLN A 12 -4.08 13.15 18.55
C GLN A 12 -2.66 12.57 18.49
N ALA A 13 -2.16 11.97 19.58
CA ALA A 13 -1.11 10.98 19.42
C ALA A 13 -1.67 9.90 18.47
N PRO A 14 -1.07 9.70 17.26
CA PRO A 14 -1.55 8.64 16.40
C PRO A 14 -1.44 7.36 17.22
N SER A 15 -2.56 6.66 17.39
CA SER A 15 -2.54 5.30 17.94
C SER A 15 -1.41 4.54 17.25
N ALA A 16 -0.77 3.59 17.93
CA ALA A 16 0.39 2.95 17.33
C ALA A 16 0.04 2.30 15.95
N LEU A 17 -1.24 1.95 15.75
CA LEU A 17 -1.86 1.66 14.45
C LEU A 17 -1.77 2.79 13.41
N GLY A 18 -2.10 4.03 13.79
CA GLY A 18 -1.98 5.23 12.97
C GLY A 18 -0.53 5.54 12.56
N LYS A 19 0.46 5.28 13.43
CA LYS A 19 1.88 5.44 13.07
C LYS A 19 2.30 4.44 11.97
N VAL A 20 1.91 3.17 12.11
CA VAL A 20 2.21 2.15 11.08
C VAL A 20 1.52 2.50 9.76
N ALA A 21 0.25 2.87 9.80
CA ALA A 21 -0.50 3.28 8.62
C ALA A 21 0.12 4.51 7.93
N ALA A 22 0.54 5.52 8.69
CA ALA A 22 1.18 6.71 8.14
C ALA A 22 2.49 6.38 7.42
N VAL A 23 3.32 5.50 7.99
CA VAL A 23 4.56 5.05 7.34
C VAL A 23 4.29 4.24 6.07
N ASP A 24 3.26 3.38 6.07
CA ASP A 24 2.88 2.63 4.87
C ASP A 24 2.29 3.51 3.77
N ILE A 25 1.51 4.54 4.13
CA ILE A 25 1.01 5.57 3.21
C ILE A 25 2.18 6.33 2.59
N ALA A 26 3.08 6.87 3.42
CA ALA A 26 4.26 7.58 2.95
C ALA A 26 5.15 6.70 2.06
N GLY A 27 5.32 5.42 2.44
CA GLY A 27 6.08 4.45 1.67
C GLY A 27 5.44 4.13 0.32
N THR A 28 4.13 3.96 0.27
CA THR A 28 3.41 3.69 -0.99
C THR A 28 3.48 4.90 -1.93
N ILE A 29 3.29 6.12 -1.40
CA ILE A 29 3.39 7.36 -2.19
C ILE A 29 4.80 7.54 -2.73
N SER A 30 5.83 7.50 -1.87
CA SER A 30 7.23 7.70 -2.30
C SER A 30 7.70 6.63 -3.27
N TYR A 31 7.33 5.37 -3.06
CA TYR A 31 7.60 4.29 -4.00
C TYR A 31 6.95 4.55 -5.36
N SER A 32 5.68 4.98 -5.38
CA SER A 32 4.93 5.30 -6.60
C SER A 32 5.52 6.52 -7.33
N LEU A 33 6.00 7.53 -6.61
CA LEU A 33 6.67 8.68 -7.20
C LEU A 33 7.99 8.30 -7.89
N VAL A 34 8.72 7.30 -7.38
CA VAL A 34 9.98 6.87 -7.99
C VAL A 34 9.73 5.82 -9.07
N VAL A 35 9.30 4.62 -8.67
CA VAL A 35 9.15 3.47 -9.57
C VAL A 35 8.02 3.71 -10.56
N GLY A 36 6.92 4.30 -10.09
CA GLY A 36 5.82 4.63 -10.98
C GLY A 36 6.27 5.67 -12.02
N SER A 37 6.94 6.76 -11.65
CA SER A 37 7.34 7.77 -12.65
C SER A 37 8.31 7.20 -13.68
N LEU A 38 9.17 6.24 -13.29
CA LEU A 38 10.00 5.50 -14.24
C LEU A 38 9.14 4.67 -15.20
N LEU A 39 8.09 4.00 -14.72
CA LEU A 39 7.16 3.26 -15.57
C LEU A 39 6.40 4.18 -16.53
N ASP A 40 5.87 5.31 -16.03
CA ASP A 40 5.15 6.28 -16.86
C ASP A 40 6.06 6.84 -17.97
N TYR A 41 7.31 7.18 -17.61
CA TYR A 41 8.32 7.62 -18.58
C TYR A 41 8.63 6.52 -19.62
N ALA A 42 8.81 5.28 -19.18
CA ALA A 42 9.02 4.14 -20.07
C ALA A 42 7.81 3.85 -20.98
N SER A 43 6.60 4.19 -20.54
CA SER A 43 5.37 4.15 -21.33
C SER A 43 5.21 5.35 -22.29
N GLY A 44 6.18 6.28 -22.31
CA GLY A 44 6.20 7.42 -23.24
C GLY A 44 5.44 8.65 -22.75
N LEU A 45 5.05 8.73 -21.47
CA LEU A 45 4.43 9.94 -20.94
C LEU A 45 5.47 11.07 -20.83
N GLY A 46 5.12 12.25 -21.35
CA GLY A 46 5.87 13.47 -21.11
C GLY A 46 5.71 13.97 -19.66
N PHE A 47 6.55 14.92 -19.24
CA PHE A 47 6.62 15.41 -17.86
C PHE A 47 5.25 15.81 -17.26
N ALA A 48 4.45 16.61 -17.97
CA ALA A 48 3.13 17.02 -17.50
C ALA A 48 2.18 15.83 -17.31
N GLY A 49 2.25 14.82 -18.20
CA GLY A 49 1.49 13.59 -18.09
C GLY A 49 1.91 12.76 -16.87
N ILE A 50 3.21 12.66 -16.61
CA ILE A 50 3.74 11.99 -15.40
C ILE A 50 3.24 12.70 -14.14
N VAL A 51 3.33 14.04 -14.08
CA VAL A 51 2.87 14.82 -12.92
C VAL A 51 1.38 14.61 -12.67
N ALA A 52 0.55 14.67 -13.71
CA ALA A 52 -0.89 14.44 -13.60
C ALA A 52 -1.20 13.01 -13.11
N SER A 53 -0.56 12.02 -13.74
CA SER A 53 -0.66 10.61 -13.38
C SER A 53 -0.27 10.32 -11.93
N ARG A 54 0.84 10.91 -11.45
CA ARG A 54 1.30 10.76 -10.05
C ARG A 54 0.47 11.52 -9.05
N SER A 55 -0.12 12.64 -9.44
CA SER A 55 -1.05 13.37 -8.56
C SER A 55 -2.28 12.51 -8.26
N ILE A 56 -2.87 11.89 -9.30
CA ILE A 56 -3.99 10.97 -9.14
C ILE A 56 -3.58 9.74 -8.34
N ALA A 57 -2.42 9.14 -8.67
CA ALA A 57 -1.90 7.98 -7.93
C ALA A 57 -1.68 8.29 -6.45
N THR A 58 -1.21 9.49 -6.11
CA THR A 58 -0.98 9.92 -4.72
C THR A 58 -2.28 9.91 -3.90
N VAL A 59 -3.40 10.34 -4.48
CA VAL A 59 -4.71 10.27 -3.82
C VAL A 59 -5.07 8.82 -3.50
N PHE A 60 -4.99 7.92 -4.48
CA PHE A 60 -5.30 6.51 -4.26
C PHE A 60 -4.31 5.82 -3.33
N ASN A 61 -3.03 6.16 -3.38
CA ASN A 61 -2.00 5.64 -2.48
C ASN A 61 -2.21 6.10 -1.03
N THR A 62 -2.77 7.30 -0.82
CA THR A 62 -3.16 7.80 0.50
C THR A 62 -4.29 6.96 1.09
N ILE A 63 -5.28 6.63 0.26
CA ILE A 63 -6.42 5.79 0.65
C ILE A 63 -5.98 4.34 0.91
N THR A 64 -5.11 3.81 0.05
CA THR A 64 -4.81 2.37 0.02
C THR A 64 -3.55 1.97 0.79
N GLY A 65 -2.62 2.88 1.08
CA GLY A 65 -1.31 2.54 1.65
C GLY A 65 -1.39 1.80 2.99
N GLY A 66 -2.14 2.33 3.95
CA GLY A 66 -2.39 1.68 5.24
C GLY A 66 -3.13 0.33 5.10
N PRO A 67 -4.30 0.29 4.42
CA PRO A 67 -5.02 -0.95 4.16
C PRO A 67 -4.18 -2.02 3.47
N TYR A 68 -3.34 -1.65 2.49
CA TYR A 68 -2.43 -2.56 1.82
C TYR A 68 -1.34 -3.09 2.76
N GLY A 69 -0.74 -2.21 3.57
CA GLY A 69 0.24 -2.59 4.58
C GLY A 69 -0.30 -3.61 5.59
N TRP A 70 -1.55 -3.41 6.04
CA TRP A 70 -2.27 -4.37 6.88
C TRP A 70 -2.59 -5.68 6.15
N TRP A 71 -3.08 -5.61 4.92
CA TRP A 71 -3.39 -6.79 4.11
C TRP A 71 -2.16 -7.66 3.87
N ARG A 72 -1.03 -7.01 3.53
CA ARG A 72 0.25 -7.69 3.35
C ARG A 72 0.63 -8.51 4.59
N GLU A 73 0.46 -7.97 5.79
CA GLU A 73 0.70 -8.72 7.03
C GLU A 73 -0.25 -9.90 7.22
N LYS A 74 -1.52 -9.75 6.86
CA LYS A 74 -2.48 -10.86 6.88
C LYS A 74 -2.05 -11.99 5.96
N VAL A 75 -1.60 -11.68 4.75
CA VAL A 75 -1.13 -12.71 3.80
C VAL A 75 0.15 -13.40 4.30
N HIS A 76 1.11 -12.65 4.86
CA HIS A 76 2.29 -13.26 5.53
C HIS A 76 1.86 -14.17 6.68
N SER A 77 0.92 -13.72 7.51
CA SER A 77 0.39 -14.49 8.64
C SER A 77 -0.35 -15.76 8.18
N TRP A 78 -1.22 -15.69 7.18
CA TRP A 78 -2.00 -16.83 6.69
C TRP A 78 -1.12 -17.88 6.02
N THR A 79 -0.07 -17.43 5.33
CA THR A 79 0.91 -18.31 4.69
C THR A 79 1.99 -18.79 5.66
N LYS A 80 1.89 -18.44 6.96
CA LYS A 80 2.87 -18.78 8.01
C LYS A 80 4.30 -18.35 7.64
N THR A 81 4.42 -17.23 6.93
CA THR A 81 5.70 -16.65 6.52
C THR A 81 6.18 -15.71 7.61
N ARG A 82 7.39 -15.98 8.11
CA ARG A 82 7.98 -15.32 9.28
C ARG A 82 9.29 -14.64 8.91
N GLU A 83 9.86 -13.88 9.84
CA GLU A 83 11.09 -13.13 9.58
C GLU A 83 12.25 -14.05 9.16
N GLU A 84 12.36 -15.22 9.78
CA GLU A 84 13.33 -16.28 9.51
C GLU A 84 13.11 -17.01 8.18
N SER A 85 11.98 -16.78 7.49
CA SER A 85 11.68 -17.46 6.24
C SER A 85 12.65 -17.05 5.11
N PRO A 86 12.96 -17.96 4.16
CA PRO A 86 13.81 -17.65 3.01
C PRO A 86 13.32 -16.43 2.24
N ARG A 87 14.26 -15.62 1.71
CA ARG A 87 13.93 -14.41 0.92
C ARG A 87 13.02 -14.70 -0.27
N VAL A 88 13.22 -15.82 -0.95
CA VAL A 88 12.39 -16.25 -2.08
C VAL A 88 10.93 -16.44 -1.63
N ARG A 89 10.71 -17.08 -0.47
CA ARG A 89 9.35 -17.23 0.08
C ARG A 89 8.73 -15.86 0.36
N LYS A 90 9.43 -14.96 1.07
CA LYS A 90 8.92 -13.60 1.37
C LYS A 90 8.56 -12.84 0.09
N THR A 91 9.38 -12.96 -0.96
CA THR A 91 9.16 -12.37 -2.30
C THR A 91 7.89 -12.90 -2.96
N LEU A 92 7.68 -14.22 -2.97
CA LEU A 92 6.47 -14.82 -3.55
C LEU A 92 5.22 -14.43 -2.77
N ILE A 93 5.33 -14.30 -1.44
CA ILE A 93 4.22 -13.86 -0.60
C ILE A 93 3.93 -12.37 -0.78
N ASP A 94 4.95 -11.53 -0.99
CA ASP A 94 4.75 -10.12 -1.35
C ASP A 94 4.07 -9.99 -2.73
N LEU A 95 4.45 -10.83 -3.69
CA LEU A 95 3.77 -10.91 -4.99
C LEU A 95 2.29 -11.34 -4.85
N LEU A 96 2.01 -12.34 -4.01
CA LEU A 96 0.66 -12.81 -3.72
C LEU A 96 -0.16 -11.69 -3.04
N ALA A 97 0.41 -11.04 -2.03
CA ALA A 97 -0.24 -9.95 -1.31
C ALA A 97 -0.54 -8.76 -2.23
N PHE A 98 0.40 -8.43 -3.12
CA PHE A 98 0.21 -7.39 -4.12
C PHE A 98 -0.93 -7.75 -5.07
N ASN A 99 -0.91 -8.91 -5.72
CA ASN A 99 -1.94 -9.27 -6.69
C ASN A 99 -3.33 -9.40 -6.08
N THR A 100 -3.45 -10.03 -4.91
CA THR A 100 -4.73 -10.21 -4.22
C THR A 100 -5.36 -8.91 -3.72
N PHE A 101 -4.58 -7.83 -3.64
CA PHE A 101 -5.07 -6.51 -3.27
C PHE A 101 -5.24 -5.58 -4.48
N GLN A 102 -4.19 -5.46 -5.28
CA GLN A 102 -4.08 -4.48 -6.35
C GLN A 102 -4.93 -4.86 -7.56
N ALA A 103 -4.96 -6.13 -7.98
CA ALA A 103 -5.77 -6.50 -9.15
C ALA A 103 -7.27 -6.24 -8.94
N PRO A 104 -7.90 -6.64 -7.81
CA PRO A 104 -9.27 -6.26 -7.52
C PRO A 104 -9.48 -4.75 -7.41
N PHE A 105 -8.55 -4.03 -6.79
CA PHE A 105 -8.63 -2.57 -6.63
C PHE A 105 -8.59 -1.84 -7.99
N TYR A 106 -7.67 -2.21 -8.87
CA TYR A 106 -7.58 -1.63 -10.21
C TYR A 106 -8.82 -1.94 -11.06
N SER A 107 -9.33 -3.18 -11.02
CA SER A 107 -10.60 -3.52 -11.66
C SER A 107 -11.76 -2.68 -11.11
N LEU A 108 -11.83 -2.47 -9.80
CA LEU A 108 -12.88 -1.65 -9.19
C LEU A 108 -12.82 -0.20 -9.66
N ILE A 109 -11.63 0.42 -9.66
CA ILE A 109 -11.46 1.81 -10.11
C ILE A 109 -11.87 1.98 -11.58
N VAL A 110 -11.47 1.04 -12.44
CA VAL A 110 -11.86 1.09 -13.87
C VAL A 110 -13.35 0.85 -14.07
N GLY A 111 -13.95 -0.07 -13.30
CA GLY A 111 -15.39 -0.30 -13.32
C GLY A 111 -16.19 0.93 -12.89
N LEU A 112 -15.76 1.58 -11.78
CA LEU A 112 -16.35 2.82 -11.29
C LEU A 112 -16.17 3.96 -12.30
N SER A 113 -14.96 4.13 -12.85
CA SER A 113 -14.68 5.14 -13.87
C SER A 113 -15.57 4.95 -15.10
N SER A 114 -15.67 3.73 -15.61
CA SER A 114 -16.50 3.43 -16.79
C SER A 114 -17.98 3.65 -16.50
N TYR A 115 -18.45 3.30 -15.29
CA TYR A 115 -19.82 3.59 -14.87
C TYR A 115 -20.10 5.09 -14.85
N LEU A 116 -19.18 5.90 -14.33
CA LEU A 116 -19.34 7.36 -14.26
C LEU A 116 -19.28 8.06 -15.62
N THR A 117 -18.49 7.54 -16.58
CA THR A 117 -18.31 8.17 -17.90
C THR A 117 -19.27 7.64 -18.96
N GLU A 118 -19.62 6.35 -18.91
CA GLU A 118 -20.38 5.63 -19.95
C GLU A 118 -21.75 5.12 -19.45
N GLY A 119 -22.06 5.30 -18.16
CA GLY A 119 -23.32 4.86 -17.54
C GLY A 119 -23.41 3.37 -17.25
N LYS A 120 -22.36 2.59 -17.54
CA LYS A 120 -22.28 1.14 -17.28
C LYS A 120 -20.86 0.71 -16.90
N ALA A 121 -20.76 -0.27 -16.01
CA ALA A 121 -19.48 -0.88 -15.70
C ALA A 121 -19.06 -1.80 -16.86
N ASP A 122 -17.90 -1.52 -17.46
CA ASP A 122 -17.34 -2.30 -18.56
C ASP A 122 -16.44 -3.41 -18.01
N THR A 123 -16.94 -4.64 -18.04
CA THR A 123 -16.25 -5.81 -17.50
C THR A 123 -14.98 -6.15 -18.29
N GLU A 124 -14.93 -5.85 -19.58
CA GLU A 124 -13.75 -6.09 -20.42
C GLU A 124 -12.62 -5.15 -19.99
N LYS A 125 -12.90 -3.85 -19.82
CA LYS A 125 -11.92 -2.89 -19.27
C LYS A 125 -11.43 -3.27 -17.89
N MET A 126 -12.33 -3.76 -17.02
CA MET A 126 -11.98 -4.22 -15.68
C MET A 126 -11.01 -5.42 -15.70
N VAL A 127 -11.26 -6.40 -16.59
CA VAL A 127 -10.40 -7.58 -16.76
C VAL A 127 -9.05 -7.20 -17.36
N HIS A 128 -9.03 -6.30 -18.35
CA HIS A 128 -7.78 -5.78 -18.91
C HIS A 128 -6.93 -5.06 -17.86
N ALA A 129 -7.57 -4.25 -17.00
CA ALA A 129 -6.87 -3.56 -15.92
C ALA A 129 -6.23 -4.54 -14.91
N ALA A 130 -6.98 -5.56 -14.46
CA ALA A 130 -6.46 -6.62 -13.60
C ALA A 130 -5.32 -7.40 -14.27
N SER A 131 -5.47 -7.73 -15.55
CA SER A 131 -4.46 -8.49 -16.30
C SER A 131 -3.17 -7.68 -16.45
N TYR A 132 -3.28 -6.39 -16.75
CA TYR A 132 -2.13 -5.50 -16.89
C TYR A 132 -1.34 -5.38 -15.58
N ILE A 133 -2.02 -5.04 -14.47
CA ILE A 133 -1.35 -4.89 -13.17
C ILE A 133 -0.73 -6.21 -12.70
N SER A 134 -1.41 -7.34 -12.96
CA SER A 134 -0.88 -8.67 -12.64
C SER A 134 0.33 -9.03 -13.49
N GLY A 135 0.35 -8.64 -14.77
CA GLY A 135 1.47 -8.88 -15.68
C GLY A 135 2.75 -8.16 -15.26
N ILE A 136 2.64 -6.92 -14.77
CA ILE A 136 3.80 -6.14 -14.29
C ILE A 136 4.14 -6.42 -12.81
N SER A 137 3.26 -7.08 -12.08
CA SER A 137 3.39 -7.33 -10.64
C SER A 137 4.66 -8.07 -10.19
N PRO A 138 5.30 -8.98 -10.97
CA PRO A 138 6.54 -9.63 -10.54
C PRO A 138 7.67 -8.64 -10.28
N PHE A 139 7.65 -7.48 -10.96
CA PHE A 139 8.61 -6.41 -10.76
C PHE A 139 8.21 -5.47 -9.63
N ILE A 140 6.92 -5.16 -9.49
CA ILE A 140 6.41 -4.16 -8.55
C ILE A 140 6.16 -4.73 -7.16
N GLY A 141 5.46 -5.86 -7.06
CA GLY A 141 4.99 -6.41 -5.78
C GLY A 141 6.13 -6.69 -4.79
N PRO A 142 7.14 -7.50 -5.17
CA PRO A 142 8.25 -7.78 -4.28
C PRO A 142 9.11 -6.56 -3.93
N THR A 143 9.43 -5.72 -4.91
CA THR A 143 10.30 -4.54 -4.70
C THR A 143 9.61 -3.51 -3.82
N MET A 144 8.29 -3.31 -3.97
CA MET A 144 7.47 -2.51 -3.07
C MET A 144 7.47 -3.11 -1.65
N GLY A 145 7.26 -4.42 -1.51
CA GLY A 145 7.31 -5.09 -0.20
C GLY A 145 8.65 -4.89 0.52
N TRP A 146 9.76 -5.03 -0.20
CA TRP A 146 11.09 -4.75 0.34
C TRP A 146 11.27 -3.29 0.74
N TYR A 147 10.80 -2.36 -0.09
CA TYR A 147 10.87 -0.93 0.18
C TYR A 147 10.09 -0.56 1.45
N LEU A 148 8.86 -1.05 1.59
CA LEU A 148 8.02 -0.79 2.77
C LEU A 148 8.66 -1.35 4.05
N ASP A 149 9.19 -2.57 4.04
CA ASP A 149 9.87 -3.13 5.21
C ASP A 149 11.12 -2.34 5.59
N ARG A 150 11.86 -1.81 4.60
CA ARG A 150 13.00 -0.94 4.84
C ARG A 150 12.57 0.38 5.46
N LEU A 151 11.50 0.99 4.94
CA LEU A 151 10.98 2.24 5.48
C LEU A 151 10.47 2.05 6.91
N ARG A 152 9.67 1.01 7.17
CA ARG A 152 9.24 0.62 8.52
C ARG A 152 10.43 0.49 9.47
N LYS A 153 11.50 -0.19 9.05
CA LYS A 153 12.71 -0.34 9.86
C LYS A 153 13.36 1.01 10.21
N VAL A 154 13.38 1.97 9.28
CA VAL A 154 13.89 3.35 9.54
C VAL A 154 13.07 4.04 10.64
N PHE A 155 11.76 3.76 10.72
CA PHE A 155 10.86 4.30 11.75
C PHE A 155 10.73 3.42 13.00
N GLY A 156 11.55 2.37 13.14
CA GLY A 156 11.51 1.45 14.28
C GLY A 156 10.31 0.50 14.29
N ILE A 157 9.65 0.31 13.15
CA ILE A 157 8.45 -0.51 12.98
C ILE A 157 8.83 -1.90 12.48
N ALA A 158 8.12 -2.92 12.94
CA ALA A 158 8.30 -4.31 12.52
C ALA A 158 8.00 -4.53 11.03
N SER A 159 8.67 -5.52 10.42
CA SER A 159 8.37 -5.95 9.05
C SER A 159 6.98 -6.58 8.96
N ALA A 160 6.48 -6.76 7.73
CA ALA A 160 5.20 -7.43 7.55
C ALA A 160 5.20 -8.90 8.04
N ALA A 161 6.33 -9.60 7.92
CA ALA A 161 6.49 -10.97 8.37
C ALA A 161 6.50 -11.10 9.91
N LYS A 162 6.86 -10.03 10.62
CA LYS A 162 6.82 -9.96 12.10
C LYS A 162 5.48 -9.44 12.63
N GLY A 163 4.75 -8.65 11.83
CA GLY A 163 3.37 -8.24 12.09
C GLY A 163 3.24 -6.95 12.90
N ALA A 164 3.58 -5.81 12.30
CA ALA A 164 3.53 -4.50 12.95
C ALA A 164 2.11 -4.09 13.39
N TYR A 165 1.08 -4.39 12.60
CA TYR A 165 -0.29 -4.03 12.95
C TYR A 165 -0.82 -4.85 14.14
N LYS A 166 -0.32 -6.07 14.36
CA LYS A 166 -0.72 -6.91 15.52
C LYS A 166 0.07 -6.58 16.78
N GLN A 167 1.36 -6.27 16.64
CA GLN A 167 2.25 -6.04 17.77
C GLN A 167 1.81 -4.79 18.56
N HIS A 168 1.43 -3.73 17.87
CA HIS A 168 1.01 -2.47 18.48
C HIS A 168 -0.42 -2.48 19.05
N VAL A 169 -1.34 -3.31 18.53
CA VAL A 169 -2.64 -3.55 19.18
C VAL A 169 -2.46 -4.18 20.56
N ARG A 170 -1.42 -5.00 20.75
CA ARG A 170 -1.13 -5.59 22.06
C ARG A 170 -0.53 -4.55 23.02
N ASP A 171 0.35 -3.68 22.54
CA ASP A 171 0.99 -2.64 23.35
C ASP A 171 -0.01 -1.53 23.76
N ASP A 172 -0.98 -1.20 22.91
CA ASP A 172 -2.06 -0.23 23.22
C ASP A 172 -3.08 -0.77 24.24
N ILE A 173 -3.27 -2.11 24.31
CA ILE A 173 -4.23 -2.75 25.25
C ILE A 173 -3.54 -3.14 26.57
N TYR A 174 -2.24 -3.45 26.55
CA TYR A 174 -1.45 -3.83 27.72
C TYR A 174 -0.11 -3.09 27.72
N PRO A 175 -0.10 -1.79 28.10
CA PRO A 175 1.15 -1.06 28.25
C PRO A 175 1.98 -1.71 29.36
N THR A 176 3.21 -2.14 29.04
CA THR A 176 4.19 -2.67 30.00
C THR A 176 4.87 -1.55 30.78
#